data_AF-A0A934XUC7-F1
#
_entry.id   AF-A0A934XUC7-F1
#
_cell.length_a   1.000
_cell.length_b   1.000
_cell.length_c   1.000
_cell.angle_alpha   90.00
_cell.angle_beta   90.00
_cell.angle_gamma   90.00
#
_symmetry.space_group_name_H-M   'P 1'
#
loop_
_entity.id
_entity.type
_entity.pdbx_description
1 polymer ?
#
loop_
_entity_poly.entity_id
_entity_poly.type
_entity_poly.pdbx_seq_one_letter_code
_entity_poly.pdbx_strand_id
1 'polypeptide(L)'
;MRAPIQNFRDSAAAPLDAQTRDRYLSSALMEEAIYSSLYEGAVSTREIAKDMLREQRAPINPYERMIVNNHKAMLCLRELARQPLTVDAVLNLHAILVDGTLKHPDQAGRIQNPADERIVVWDQTSHSAVHTPPAAVELPERLERLVAFANGDDIEGDRYTHPVLRSILLHFQLAFDHPFADGNGRTARALFYWSMLRHGYWLAEFISISRLIYQRPDHYRRAFLFVESDPQDATYFVCQQLELIRGAIDELHGYVDRKRRELDTMRSLVRRRDDLNNRQLVLLDHALRHPDAVYTHESHANSHRISIMAARNDLQSLVATKLLSQGKRGKKFVYRPVPKLEAKLKL
;
A
#
# COMPACT_ATOMS: atom_id res chain seq x y z
N MET A 1 15.02 24.21 -0.35
CA MET A 1 15.54 23.25 -1.37
C MET A 1 14.56 22.07 -1.49
N ARG A 2 13.68 22.04 -2.51
CA ARG A 2 12.66 20.99 -2.73
C ARG A 2 12.91 20.12 -3.98
N ALA A 3 14.11 20.18 -4.57
CA ALA A 3 14.42 19.59 -5.87
C ALA A 3 14.83 18.09 -5.90
N PRO A 4 15.43 17.46 -4.86
CA PRO A 4 15.96 16.10 -5.00
C PRO A 4 14.90 14.98 -5.08
N ILE A 5 13.72 15.18 -4.45
CA ILE A 5 12.70 14.12 -4.29
C ILE A 5 11.88 13.92 -5.58
N GLN A 6 11.73 14.97 -6.39
CA GLN A 6 10.98 14.91 -7.66
C GLN A 6 11.69 13.98 -8.67
N ASN A 7 13.02 14.05 -8.77
CA ASN A 7 13.81 13.23 -9.69
C ASN A 7 13.77 11.72 -9.36
N PHE A 8 13.49 11.34 -8.10
CA PHE A 8 13.38 9.93 -7.70
C PHE A 8 11.99 9.34 -8.00
N ARG A 9 10.92 10.16 -7.96
CA ARG A 9 9.58 9.79 -8.48
C ARG A 9 9.66 9.34 -9.93
N ASP A 10 10.44 10.06 -10.71
CA ASP A 10 10.62 9.81 -12.14
C ASP A 10 11.69 8.77 -12.46
N SER A 11 12.34 8.15 -11.45
CA SER A 11 13.46 7.20 -11.64
C SER A 11 13.12 5.80 -11.11
N ALA A 12 12.56 5.69 -9.91
CA ALA A 12 12.20 4.40 -9.30
C ALA A 12 10.88 3.82 -9.85
N ALA A 13 9.92 4.69 -10.22
CA ALA A 13 8.66 4.31 -10.86
C ALA A 13 8.63 4.58 -12.39
N ALA A 14 9.67 5.24 -12.93
CA ALA A 14 9.86 5.49 -14.36
C ALA A 14 9.63 4.30 -15.31
N PRO A 15 10.05 3.06 -14.97
CA PRO A 15 9.97 1.97 -15.94
C PRO A 15 8.58 1.34 -16.03
N LEU A 16 7.65 1.66 -15.12
CA LEU A 16 6.30 1.11 -15.11
C LEU A 16 5.33 2.12 -15.73
N ASP A 17 4.50 1.67 -16.67
CA ASP A 17 3.38 2.51 -17.09
C ASP A 17 2.44 2.80 -15.92
N ALA A 18 1.67 3.89 -16.03
CA ALA A 18 0.79 4.36 -14.97
C ALA A 18 -0.18 3.25 -14.49
N GLN A 19 -0.68 2.41 -15.39
CA GLN A 19 -1.59 1.33 -15.03
C GLN A 19 -0.91 0.26 -14.16
N THR A 20 0.32 -0.13 -14.50
CA THR A 20 1.08 -1.13 -13.73
C THR A 20 1.44 -0.60 -12.35
N ARG A 21 1.83 0.67 -12.27
CA ARG A 21 2.07 1.37 -11.01
C ARG A 21 0.82 1.41 -10.14
N ASP A 22 -0.32 1.82 -10.69
CA ASP A 22 -1.58 1.94 -9.94
C ASP A 22 -2.10 0.57 -9.48
N ARG A 23 -1.92 -0.48 -10.29
CA ARG A 23 -2.24 -1.86 -9.90
C ARG A 23 -1.36 -2.35 -8.75
N TYR A 24 -0.06 -2.06 -8.80
CA TYR A 24 0.85 -2.43 -7.72
C TYR A 24 0.53 -1.66 -6.44
N LEU A 25 0.30 -0.35 -6.53
CA LEU A 25 -0.13 0.49 -5.41
C LEU A 25 -1.40 -0.06 -4.74
N SER A 26 -2.44 -0.35 -5.54
CA SER A 26 -3.66 -0.97 -5.03
C SER A 26 -3.37 -2.31 -4.33
N SER A 27 -2.52 -3.15 -4.91
CA SER A 27 -2.11 -4.39 -4.27
C SER A 27 -1.35 -4.14 -2.97
N ALA A 28 -0.40 -3.21 -2.92
CA ALA A 28 0.41 -2.94 -1.74
C ALA A 28 -0.44 -2.42 -0.57
N LEU A 29 -1.39 -1.52 -0.84
CA LEU A 29 -2.36 -1.06 0.15
C LEU A 29 -3.24 -2.19 0.68
N MET A 30 -3.68 -3.11 -0.18
CA MET A 30 -4.41 -4.30 0.24
C MET A 30 -3.54 -5.22 1.11
N GLU A 31 -2.29 -5.49 0.71
CA GLU A 31 -1.38 -6.31 1.53
C GLU A 31 -1.19 -5.70 2.91
N GLU A 32 -0.96 -4.39 2.98
CA GLU A 32 -0.75 -3.70 4.25
C GLU A 32 -1.98 -3.78 5.14
N ALA A 33 -3.17 -3.55 4.58
CA ALA A 33 -4.42 -3.67 5.32
C ALA A 33 -4.65 -5.09 5.85
N ILE A 34 -4.39 -6.11 5.03
CA ILE A 34 -4.57 -7.51 5.40
C ILE A 34 -3.60 -7.86 6.52
N TYR A 35 -2.29 -7.71 6.31
CA TYR A 35 -1.29 -8.16 7.26
C TYR A 35 -1.29 -7.35 8.55
N SER A 36 -1.62 -6.06 8.50
CA SER A 36 -1.78 -5.26 9.70
C SER A 36 -2.94 -5.77 10.57
N SER A 37 -4.02 -6.26 9.97
CA SER A 37 -5.14 -6.84 10.72
C SER A 37 -4.88 -8.27 11.16
N LEU A 38 -4.23 -9.10 10.34
CA LEU A 38 -3.82 -10.46 10.72
C LEU A 38 -2.86 -10.44 11.92
N TYR A 39 -1.95 -9.46 11.97
CA TYR A 39 -1.03 -9.30 13.10
C TYR A 39 -1.76 -9.02 14.43
N GLU A 40 -2.90 -8.32 14.40
CA GLU A 40 -3.73 -8.09 15.59
C GLU A 40 -4.74 -9.23 15.87
N GLY A 41 -4.58 -10.39 15.22
CA GLY A 41 -5.41 -11.56 15.47
C GLY A 41 -6.62 -11.72 14.56
N ALA A 42 -6.74 -10.95 13.46
CA ALA A 42 -7.76 -11.25 12.46
C ALA A 42 -7.53 -12.63 11.84
N VAL A 43 -8.59 -13.43 11.74
CA VAL A 43 -8.54 -14.77 11.13
C VAL A 43 -9.06 -14.71 9.69
N SER A 44 -8.15 -14.80 8.72
CA SER A 44 -8.47 -14.92 7.30
C SER A 44 -7.27 -15.47 6.54
N THR A 45 -7.48 -15.98 5.32
CA THR A 45 -6.36 -16.23 4.39
C THR A 45 -6.09 -14.98 3.56
N ARG A 46 -4.86 -14.87 3.07
CA ARG A 46 -4.50 -13.77 2.17
C ARG A 46 -5.37 -13.76 0.92
N GLU A 47 -5.66 -14.92 0.32
CA GLU A 47 -6.50 -14.99 -0.88
C GLU A 47 -7.92 -14.47 -0.61
N ILE A 48 -8.58 -14.98 0.43
CA ILE A 48 -9.96 -14.59 0.78
C ILE A 48 -10.03 -13.10 1.08
N ALA A 49 -9.11 -12.60 1.89
CA ALA A 49 -9.07 -11.19 2.26
C ALA A 49 -8.82 -10.29 1.06
N LYS A 50 -7.92 -10.70 0.16
CA LYS A 50 -7.59 -9.92 -1.04
C LYS A 50 -8.73 -9.89 -2.04
N ASP A 51 -9.41 -11.01 -2.25
CA ASP A 51 -10.55 -11.07 -3.16
C ASP A 51 -11.75 -10.28 -2.61
N MET A 52 -12.00 -10.36 -1.30
CA MET A 52 -12.98 -9.50 -0.62
C MET A 52 -12.72 -8.00 -0.87
N LEU A 53 -11.46 -7.54 -0.71
CA LEU A 53 -11.11 -6.13 -0.93
C LEU A 53 -11.22 -5.72 -2.40
N ARG A 54 -10.87 -6.61 -3.34
CA ARG A 54 -10.96 -6.36 -4.79
C ARG A 54 -12.41 -6.27 -5.27
N GLU A 55 -13.25 -7.19 -4.81
CA GLU A 55 -14.67 -7.27 -5.16
C GLU A 55 -15.52 -6.25 -4.39
N GLN A 56 -14.94 -5.59 -3.39
CA GLN A 56 -15.64 -4.69 -2.46
C GLN A 56 -16.84 -5.40 -1.79
N ARG A 57 -16.69 -6.71 -1.55
CA ARG A 57 -17.70 -7.52 -0.86
C ARG A 57 -17.84 -7.03 0.58
N ALA A 58 -19.07 -6.99 1.09
CA ALA A 58 -19.32 -6.67 2.49
C ALA A 58 -18.69 -7.72 3.43
N PRO A 59 -18.05 -7.31 4.54
CA PRO A 59 -17.44 -8.24 5.49
C PRO A 59 -18.51 -9.04 6.23
N ILE A 60 -18.34 -10.35 6.32
CA ILE A 60 -19.34 -11.26 6.93
C ILE A 60 -19.07 -11.57 8.41
N ASN A 61 -17.90 -11.21 8.92
CA ASN A 61 -17.53 -11.43 10.31
C ASN A 61 -16.65 -10.28 10.84
N PRO A 62 -16.37 -10.21 12.17
CA PRO A 62 -15.54 -9.15 12.75
C PRO A 62 -14.11 -9.10 12.18
N TYR A 63 -13.50 -10.24 11.86
CA TYR A 63 -12.13 -10.29 11.32
C TYR A 63 -12.03 -9.70 9.91
N GLU A 64 -12.98 -10.04 9.03
CA GLU A 64 -13.09 -9.41 7.72
C GLU A 64 -13.36 -7.90 7.84
N ARG A 65 -14.18 -7.50 8.83
CA ARG A 65 -14.44 -6.09 9.11
C ARG A 65 -13.16 -5.35 9.53
N MET A 66 -12.32 -5.94 10.39
CA MET A 66 -11.00 -5.38 10.72
C MET A 66 -10.14 -5.14 9.48
N ILE A 67 -10.15 -6.07 8.50
CA ILE A 67 -9.38 -5.93 7.25
C ILE A 67 -9.95 -4.80 6.39
N VAL A 68 -11.28 -4.74 6.22
CA VAL A 68 -11.96 -3.68 5.47
C VAL A 68 -11.71 -2.31 6.10
N ASN A 69 -11.78 -2.21 7.44
CA ASN A 69 -11.52 -0.99 8.19
C ASN A 69 -10.08 -0.51 8.00
N ASN A 70 -9.11 -1.42 8.10
CA ASN A 70 -7.71 -1.09 7.81
C ASN A 70 -7.51 -0.61 6.37
N HIS A 71 -8.15 -1.26 5.39
CA HIS A 71 -8.07 -0.83 4.00
C HIS A 71 -8.66 0.57 3.79
N LYS A 72 -9.82 0.86 4.40
CA LYS A 72 -10.42 2.21 4.40
C LYS A 72 -9.49 3.24 5.02
N ALA A 73 -8.92 2.95 6.19
CA ALA A 73 -7.97 3.83 6.86
C ALA A 73 -6.76 4.15 5.96
N MET A 74 -6.14 3.12 5.36
CA MET A 74 -5.01 3.29 4.45
C MET A 74 -5.34 4.16 3.22
N LEU A 75 -6.55 4.06 2.67
CA LEU A 75 -6.99 4.91 1.56
C LEU A 75 -7.14 6.39 1.98
N CYS A 76 -7.63 6.64 3.20
CA CYS A 76 -7.79 7.98 3.75
C CYS A 76 -6.45 8.67 4.09
N LEU A 77 -5.38 7.91 4.35
CA LEU A 77 -4.08 8.47 4.77
C LEU A 77 -3.48 9.46 3.77
N ARG A 78 -3.71 9.28 2.45
CA ARG A 78 -3.17 10.20 1.43
C ARG A 78 -3.70 11.61 1.58
N GLU A 79 -4.99 11.73 1.85
CA GLU A 79 -5.64 13.03 2.05
C GLU A 79 -5.27 13.59 3.43
N LEU A 80 -5.24 12.74 4.46
CA LEU A 80 -4.85 13.14 5.80
C LEU A 80 -3.40 13.68 5.85
N ALA A 81 -2.47 13.09 5.09
CA ALA A 81 -1.07 13.52 5.03
C ALA A 81 -0.87 14.89 4.37
N ARG A 82 -1.91 15.47 3.72
CA ARG A 82 -1.84 16.83 3.16
C ARG A 82 -1.95 17.91 4.22
N GLN A 83 -2.46 17.57 5.40
CA GLN A 83 -2.68 18.51 6.51
C GLN A 83 -1.79 18.13 7.70
N PRO A 84 -1.48 19.08 8.61
CA PRO A 84 -0.91 18.75 9.92
C PRO A 84 -1.79 17.75 10.67
N LEU A 85 -1.18 16.88 11.46
CA LEU A 85 -1.92 15.97 12.33
C LEU A 85 -2.58 16.77 13.45
N THR A 86 -3.80 16.38 13.81
CA THR A 86 -4.50 16.88 14.99
C THR A 86 -4.89 15.70 15.86
N VAL A 87 -5.17 15.94 17.16
CA VAL A 87 -5.70 14.90 18.04
C VAL A 87 -6.99 14.31 17.45
N ASP A 88 -7.93 15.16 17.02
CA ASP A 88 -9.17 14.72 16.37
C ASP A 88 -8.94 13.85 15.15
N ALA A 89 -7.90 14.13 14.34
CA ALA A 89 -7.55 13.28 13.21
C ALA A 89 -7.08 11.89 13.65
N VAL A 90 -6.32 11.78 14.74
CA VAL A 90 -5.93 10.49 15.32
C VAL A 90 -7.15 9.75 15.86
N LEU A 91 -8.06 10.45 16.55
CA LEU A 91 -9.31 9.88 17.07
C LEU A 91 -10.21 9.37 15.94
N ASN A 92 -10.38 10.15 14.88
CA ASN A 92 -11.15 9.76 13.70
C ASN A 92 -10.51 8.57 12.96
N LEU A 93 -9.17 8.56 12.83
CA LEU A 93 -8.45 7.43 12.25
C LEU A 93 -8.68 6.15 13.07
N HIS A 94 -8.58 6.25 14.39
CA HIS A 94 -8.88 5.15 15.30
C HIS A 94 -10.33 4.67 15.14
N ALA A 95 -11.31 5.59 15.10
CA ALA A 95 -12.72 5.25 14.89
C ALA A 95 -12.95 4.46 13.59
N ILE A 96 -12.31 4.85 12.48
CA ILE A 96 -12.36 4.10 11.21
C ILE A 96 -11.81 2.69 11.38
N LEU A 97 -10.68 2.54 12.08
CA LEU A 97 -9.99 1.26 12.25
C LEU A 97 -10.78 0.25 13.09
N VAL A 98 -11.60 0.72 14.03
CA VAL A 98 -12.32 -0.13 14.99
C VAL A 98 -13.84 -0.16 14.79
N ASP A 99 -14.34 0.46 13.71
CA ASP A 99 -15.76 0.53 13.37
C ASP A 99 -16.41 -0.87 13.35
N GLY A 100 -17.38 -1.09 14.26
CA GLY A 100 -18.09 -2.35 14.40
C GLY A 100 -17.23 -3.55 14.84
N THR A 101 -16.04 -3.32 15.42
CA THR A 101 -15.17 -4.40 15.94
C THR A 101 -14.96 -4.33 17.46
N LEU A 102 -15.32 -3.23 18.11
CA LEU A 102 -15.21 -3.09 19.57
C LEU A 102 -16.37 -3.78 20.29
N LYS A 103 -16.10 -4.28 21.51
CA LYS A 103 -17.13 -4.74 22.45
C LYS A 103 -18.02 -3.59 22.92
N HIS A 104 -17.42 -2.42 23.14
CA HIS A 104 -18.10 -1.19 23.56
C HIS A 104 -17.95 -0.13 22.46
N PRO A 105 -18.96 0.04 21.59
CA PRO A 105 -18.85 0.95 20.43
C PRO A 105 -18.60 2.42 20.79
N ASP A 106 -18.99 2.86 21.98
CA ASP A 106 -18.75 4.21 22.52
C ASP A 106 -17.27 4.51 22.82
N GLN A 107 -16.41 3.48 22.77
CA GLN A 107 -14.95 3.63 22.90
C GLN A 107 -14.25 3.92 21.56
N ALA A 108 -14.98 3.85 20.43
CA ALA A 108 -14.42 4.17 19.12
C ALA A 108 -14.04 5.66 19.05
N GLY A 109 -12.81 5.95 18.62
CA GLY A 109 -12.29 7.33 18.57
C GLY A 109 -12.19 8.03 19.93
N ARG A 110 -12.15 7.28 21.04
CA ARG A 110 -12.07 7.85 22.39
C ARG A 110 -10.82 7.39 23.12
N ILE A 111 -10.10 8.32 23.74
CA ILE A 111 -8.99 8.02 24.65
C ILE A 111 -9.54 7.29 25.90
N GLN A 112 -8.81 6.30 26.41
CA GLN A 112 -9.14 5.63 27.66
C GLN A 112 -9.22 6.64 28.82
N ASN A 113 -10.20 6.48 29.70
CA ASN A 113 -10.39 7.30 30.89
C ASN A 113 -10.05 6.47 32.16
N PRO A 114 -9.76 7.12 33.31
CA PRO A 114 -9.41 6.40 34.54
C PRO A 114 -10.48 5.44 35.10
N ALA A 115 -11.74 5.57 34.69
CA ALA A 115 -12.83 4.69 35.11
C ALA A 115 -13.00 3.47 34.19
N ASP A 116 -12.31 3.44 33.03
CA ASP A 116 -12.32 2.28 32.13
C ASP A 116 -11.50 1.12 32.75
N GLU A 117 -11.91 -0.12 32.50
CA GLU A 117 -11.10 -1.30 32.81
C GLU A 117 -9.83 -1.27 31.94
N ARG A 118 -8.70 -0.97 32.57
CA ARG A 118 -7.40 -0.84 31.90
C ARG A 118 -7.01 -2.15 31.24
N ILE A 119 -6.93 -2.13 29.91
CA ILE A 119 -6.40 -3.26 29.15
C ILE A 119 -4.87 -3.20 29.28
N VAL A 120 -4.32 -4.10 30.10
CA VAL A 120 -2.88 -4.41 30.10
C VAL A 120 -2.53 -4.92 28.69
N VAL A 121 -1.36 -4.56 28.16
CA VAL A 121 -0.91 -5.07 26.87
C VAL A 121 -0.68 -6.58 26.99
N TRP A 122 -1.71 -7.34 26.61
CA TRP A 122 -1.69 -8.80 26.64
C TRP A 122 -0.96 -9.32 25.44
N ASP A 123 0.03 -10.19 25.68
CA ASP A 123 0.44 -11.10 24.64
C ASP A 123 -0.57 -12.22 24.44
N GLN A 124 -1.24 -12.24 23.29
CA GLN A 124 -2.13 -13.34 22.92
C GLN A 124 -1.39 -14.67 22.69
N THR A 125 -0.05 -14.66 22.53
CA THR A 125 0.76 -15.85 22.23
C THR A 125 1.46 -16.42 23.48
N SER A 126 2.07 -15.60 24.34
CA SER A 126 2.81 -16.03 25.54
C SER A 126 2.08 -15.82 26.88
N HIS A 127 0.88 -15.23 26.90
CA HIS A 127 0.14 -14.96 28.15
C HIS A 127 0.96 -14.19 29.22
N SER A 128 1.93 -13.38 28.81
CA SER A 128 2.73 -12.53 29.70
C SER A 128 2.39 -11.05 29.51
N ALA A 129 2.30 -10.30 30.63
CA ALA A 129 2.18 -8.84 30.61
C ALA A 129 3.49 -8.26 30.09
N VAL A 130 3.45 -7.67 28.90
CA VAL A 130 4.65 -7.20 28.19
C VAL A 130 5.06 -5.83 28.68
N HIS A 131 4.08 -4.96 28.93
CA HIS A 131 4.28 -3.55 29.24
C HIS A 131 3.10 -3.00 30.04
N THR A 132 3.36 -2.10 30.99
CA THR A 132 2.32 -1.33 31.68
C THR A 132 2.24 0.07 31.08
N PRO A 133 1.17 0.40 30.32
CA PRO A 133 1.04 1.72 29.70
C PRO A 133 0.95 2.85 30.76
N PRO A 134 1.24 4.12 30.40
CA PRO A 134 1.09 5.28 31.29
C PRO A 134 -0.34 5.39 31.85
N ALA A 135 -0.53 6.10 32.95
CA ALA A 135 -1.85 6.21 33.57
C ALA A 135 -2.85 6.89 32.62
N ALA A 136 -4.13 6.48 32.66
CA ALA A 136 -5.14 7.00 31.73
C ALA A 136 -5.31 8.53 31.79
N VAL A 137 -5.08 9.11 32.98
CA VAL A 137 -5.12 10.57 33.20
C VAL A 137 -4.04 11.32 32.42
N GLU A 138 -2.93 10.67 32.07
CA GLU A 138 -1.81 11.27 31.33
C GLU A 138 -2.02 11.19 29.81
N LEU A 139 -2.88 10.29 29.32
CA LEU A 139 -3.02 10.00 27.89
C LEU A 139 -3.41 11.20 27.03
N PRO A 140 -4.32 12.11 27.43
CA PRO A 140 -4.64 13.30 26.63
C PRO A 140 -3.42 14.18 26.36
N GLU A 141 -2.68 14.55 27.40
CA GLU A 141 -1.47 15.38 27.29
C GLU A 141 -0.37 14.68 26.46
N ARG A 142 -0.18 13.38 26.68
CA ARG A 142 0.79 12.59 25.92
C ARG A 142 0.44 12.53 24.44
N LEU A 143 -0.83 12.38 24.09
CA LEU A 143 -1.28 12.38 22.70
C LEU A 143 -1.11 13.76 22.04
N GLU A 144 -1.36 14.84 22.77
CA GLU A 144 -1.07 16.20 22.28
C GLU A 144 0.42 16.39 21.98
N ARG A 145 1.30 15.98 22.91
CA ARG A 145 2.75 16.00 22.69
C ARG A 145 3.19 15.14 21.51
N LEU A 146 2.58 13.96 21.34
CA LEU A 146 2.86 13.07 20.24
C LEU A 146 2.43 13.69 18.89
N VAL A 147 1.29 14.40 18.85
CA VAL A 147 0.84 15.13 17.67
C VAL A 147 1.77 16.31 17.34
N ALA A 148 2.22 17.07 18.34
CA ALA A 148 3.21 18.12 18.15
C ALA A 148 4.53 17.56 17.58
N PHE A 149 5.00 16.44 18.14
CA PHE A 149 6.14 15.69 17.60
C PHE A 149 5.87 15.18 16.18
N ALA A 150 4.67 14.71 15.86
CA ALA A 150 4.37 14.24 14.51
C ALA A 150 4.49 15.37 13.46
N ASN A 151 4.14 16.59 13.84
CA ASN A 151 4.18 17.78 12.98
C ASN A 151 5.56 18.46 12.93
N GLY A 152 6.45 18.18 13.87
CA GLY A 152 7.73 18.87 14.01
C GLY A 152 7.65 20.19 14.77
N ASP A 153 6.56 20.39 15.53
CA ASP A 153 6.33 21.57 16.37
C ASP A 153 6.95 21.40 17.77
N ASP A 154 7.56 20.24 18.06
CA ASP A 154 8.14 19.85 19.35
C ASP A 154 9.51 20.47 19.66
N ILE A 155 10.00 21.37 18.81
CA ILE A 155 11.40 21.78 18.80
C ILE A 155 11.57 23.11 19.54
N GLU A 156 12.05 23.04 20.78
CA GLU A 156 12.87 24.10 21.37
C GLU A 156 14.35 23.86 20.94
N GLY A 157 14.88 24.71 20.04
CA GLY A 157 16.31 24.71 19.63
C GLY A 157 16.65 24.05 18.27
N ASP A 158 17.92 23.69 18.06
CA ASP A 158 18.48 23.17 16.78
C ASP A 158 18.41 21.63 16.61
N ARG A 159 17.51 20.94 17.32
CA ARG A 159 17.45 19.46 17.27
C ARG A 159 16.66 18.97 16.04
N TYR A 160 17.39 18.59 15.00
CA TYR A 160 16.83 17.96 13.81
C TYR A 160 16.58 16.46 13.99
N THR A 161 15.33 16.02 13.82
CA THR A 161 14.96 14.60 13.74
C THR A 161 14.66 14.23 12.29
N HIS A 162 15.42 13.28 11.73
CA HIS A 162 15.20 12.81 10.36
C HIS A 162 13.77 12.24 10.20
N PRO A 163 13.03 12.55 9.12
CA PRO A 163 11.61 12.17 9.01
C PRO A 163 11.32 10.67 9.15
N VAL A 164 12.20 9.81 8.65
CA VAL A 164 12.07 8.35 8.82
C VAL A 164 12.14 7.97 10.30
N LEU A 165 13.06 8.56 11.06
CA LEU A 165 13.15 8.35 12.50
C LEU A 165 11.91 8.88 13.22
N ARG A 166 11.42 10.07 12.83
CA ARG A 166 10.18 10.65 13.34
C ARG A 166 9.00 9.71 13.15
N SER A 167 8.83 9.14 11.96
CA SER A 167 7.76 8.17 11.67
C SER A 167 7.88 6.90 12.50
N ILE A 168 9.09 6.38 12.70
CA ILE A 168 9.34 5.18 13.51
C ILE A 168 9.04 5.44 14.99
N LEU A 169 9.49 6.58 15.53
CA LEU A 169 9.23 6.96 16.91
C LEU A 169 7.75 7.25 17.16
N LEU A 170 7.05 7.86 16.19
CA LEU A 170 5.61 8.06 16.24
C LEU A 170 4.85 6.72 16.34
N HIS A 171 5.28 5.72 15.56
CA HIS A 171 4.75 4.36 15.65
C HIS A 171 4.97 3.79 17.06
N PHE A 172 6.22 3.79 17.51
CA PHE A 172 6.58 3.22 18.80
C PHE A 172 5.76 3.86 19.94
N GLN A 173 5.75 5.20 20.00
CA GLN A 173 5.15 5.93 21.10
C GLN A 173 3.64 5.71 21.20
N LEU A 174 2.91 5.68 20.08
CA LEU A 174 1.47 5.40 20.13
C LEU A 174 1.19 3.96 20.60
N ALA A 175 1.97 2.99 20.12
CA ALA A 175 1.81 1.59 20.50
C ALA A 175 2.17 1.36 21.99
N PHE A 176 3.17 2.10 22.50
CA PHE A 176 3.61 2.08 23.88
C PHE A 176 2.61 2.76 24.83
N ASP A 177 2.17 3.98 24.50
CA ASP A 177 1.20 4.72 25.31
C ASP A 177 -0.15 4.03 25.39
N HIS A 178 -0.50 3.29 24.34
CA HIS A 178 -1.71 2.50 24.26
C HIS A 178 -2.99 3.30 24.60
N PRO A 179 -3.22 4.47 23.95
CA PRO A 179 -4.25 5.42 24.39
C PRO A 179 -5.69 4.94 24.21
N PHE A 180 -5.92 3.90 23.40
CA PHE A 180 -7.26 3.39 23.06
C PHE A 180 -7.54 2.03 23.71
N ALA A 181 -8.82 1.66 23.82
CA ALA A 181 -9.21 0.35 24.36
C ALA A 181 -8.76 -0.83 23.46
N ASP A 182 -8.77 -0.65 22.14
CA ASP A 182 -8.24 -1.62 21.16
C ASP A 182 -7.79 -0.86 19.90
N GLY A 183 -7.11 -1.52 18.97
CA GLY A 183 -6.70 -0.93 17.70
C GLY A 183 -5.45 -0.05 17.78
N ASN A 184 -4.75 -0.02 18.91
CA ASN A 184 -3.52 0.76 19.11
C ASN A 184 -2.44 0.39 18.09
N GLY A 185 -2.14 -0.89 17.89
CA GLY A 185 -1.14 -1.35 16.92
C GLY A 185 -1.47 -0.96 15.47
N ARG A 186 -2.74 -1.13 15.07
CA ARG A 186 -3.22 -0.70 13.73
C ARG A 186 -3.14 0.80 13.55
N THR A 187 -3.51 1.57 14.58
CA THR A 187 -3.43 3.04 14.54
C THR A 187 -1.98 3.51 14.48
N ALA A 188 -1.08 2.87 15.22
CA ALA A 188 0.34 3.21 15.24
C ALA A 188 1.01 2.97 13.88
N ARG A 189 0.70 1.84 13.22
CA ARG A 189 1.15 1.56 11.85
C ARG A 189 0.57 2.55 10.85
N ALA A 190 -0.72 2.91 10.97
CA ALA A 190 -1.32 3.92 10.11
C ALA A 190 -0.67 5.30 10.28
N LEU A 191 -0.31 5.70 11.51
CA LEU A 191 0.42 6.94 11.78
C LEU A 191 1.85 6.93 11.25
N PHE A 192 2.54 5.78 11.28
CA PHE A 192 3.82 5.63 10.60
C PHE A 192 3.71 6.00 9.12
N TYR A 193 2.72 5.43 8.41
CA TYR A 193 2.49 5.72 6.99
C TYR A 193 2.11 7.19 6.78
N TRP A 194 1.20 7.73 7.59
CA TRP A 194 0.86 9.16 7.54
C TRP A 194 2.10 10.04 7.61
N SER A 195 2.99 9.80 8.59
CA SER A 195 4.19 10.62 8.82
C SER A 195 5.17 10.50 7.65
N MET A 196 5.37 9.30 7.11
CA MET A 196 6.21 9.09 5.93
C MET A 196 5.69 9.89 4.72
N LEU A 197 4.37 9.84 4.47
CA LEU A 197 3.74 10.57 3.37
C LEU A 197 3.78 12.08 3.56
N ARG A 198 3.51 12.55 4.78
CA ARG A 198 3.56 13.97 5.15
C ARG A 198 4.93 14.59 4.85
N HIS A 199 5.99 13.84 5.10
CA HIS A 199 7.37 14.28 4.89
C HIS A 199 7.93 13.96 3.49
N GLY A 200 7.07 13.54 2.54
CA GLY A 200 7.45 13.37 1.13
C GLY A 200 8.03 12.00 0.77
N TYR A 201 8.03 11.02 1.67
CA TYR A 201 8.44 9.64 1.40
C TYR A 201 7.29 8.86 0.73
N TRP A 202 6.90 9.28 -0.47
CA TRP A 202 5.81 8.71 -1.26
C TRP A 202 5.98 7.21 -1.57
N LEU A 203 7.21 6.69 -1.55
CA LEU A 203 7.47 5.25 -1.71
C LEU A 203 6.86 4.40 -0.60
N ALA A 204 6.54 5.00 0.56
CA ALA A 204 5.85 4.30 1.64
C ALA A 204 4.53 3.67 1.16
N GLU A 205 3.82 4.30 0.22
CA GLU A 205 2.56 3.74 -0.32
C GLU A 205 2.74 2.43 -1.10
N PHE A 206 3.97 2.15 -1.53
CA PHE A 206 4.33 1.01 -2.36
C PHE A 206 4.84 -0.16 -1.53
N ILE A 207 5.00 -0.01 -0.22
CA ILE A 207 5.57 -1.04 0.64
C ILE A 207 4.59 -1.45 1.75
N SER A 208 4.58 -2.74 2.09
CA SER A 208 3.84 -3.26 3.23
C SER A 208 4.81 -3.70 4.33
N ILE A 209 4.94 -2.89 5.39
CA ILE A 209 5.76 -3.24 6.55
C ILE A 209 5.07 -4.31 7.39
N SER A 210 3.74 -4.30 7.46
CA SER A 210 2.99 -5.27 8.26
C SER A 210 3.17 -6.68 7.74
N ARG A 211 3.36 -6.87 6.42
CA ARG A 211 3.67 -8.19 5.87
C ARG A 211 4.98 -8.74 6.42
N LEU A 212 6.03 -7.93 6.50
CA LEU A 212 7.32 -8.36 7.02
C LEU A 212 7.29 -8.58 8.53
N ILE A 213 6.53 -7.74 9.26
CA ILE A 213 6.24 -7.94 10.69
C ILE A 213 5.53 -9.28 10.91
N TYR A 214 4.49 -9.57 10.12
CA TYR A 214 3.72 -10.80 10.22
C TYR A 214 4.55 -12.06 9.92
N GLN A 215 5.57 -11.96 9.06
CA GLN A 215 6.50 -13.06 8.78
C GLN A 215 7.49 -13.33 9.93
N ARG A 216 7.79 -12.33 10.76
CA ARG A 216 8.75 -12.42 11.87
C ARG A 216 8.24 -11.66 13.11
N PRO A 217 7.11 -12.09 13.69
CA PRO A 217 6.45 -11.34 14.77
C PRO A 217 7.33 -11.21 16.02
N ASP A 218 8.15 -12.23 16.30
CA ASP A 218 9.03 -12.26 17.47
C ASP A 218 10.08 -11.14 17.45
N HIS A 219 10.62 -10.81 16.28
CA HIS A 219 11.61 -9.73 16.16
C HIS A 219 10.98 -8.38 16.50
N TYR A 220 9.76 -8.14 16.00
CA TYR A 220 9.02 -6.91 16.22
C TYR A 220 8.62 -6.74 17.67
N ARG A 221 8.11 -7.81 18.27
CA ARG A 221 7.78 -7.85 19.69
C ARG A 221 9.01 -7.62 20.58
N ARG A 222 10.12 -8.30 20.30
CA ARG A 222 11.36 -8.18 21.10
C ARG A 222 11.92 -6.77 21.10
N ALA A 223 11.75 -6.01 20.03
CA ALA A 223 12.19 -4.64 20.00
C ALA A 223 11.47 -3.77 21.04
N PHE A 224 10.16 -3.93 21.24
CA PHE A 224 9.44 -3.24 22.33
C PHE A 224 10.00 -3.61 23.70
N LEU A 225 10.20 -4.91 23.95
CA LEU A 225 10.74 -5.41 25.21
C LEU A 225 12.14 -4.84 25.52
N PHE A 226 12.99 -4.69 24.51
CA PHE A 226 14.33 -4.12 24.70
C PHE A 226 14.29 -2.63 25.03
N VAL A 227 13.41 -1.86 24.39
CA VAL A 227 13.23 -0.44 24.77
C VAL A 227 12.81 -0.34 26.25
N GLU A 228 11.89 -1.17 26.70
CA GLU A 228 11.42 -1.15 28.09
C GLU A 228 12.50 -1.62 29.10
N SER A 229 13.34 -2.57 28.70
CA SER A 229 14.36 -3.15 29.58
C SER A 229 15.66 -2.33 29.67
N ASP A 230 15.90 -1.43 28.70
CA ASP A 230 17.14 -0.65 28.58
C ASP A 230 16.80 0.84 28.51
N PRO A 231 16.97 1.62 29.60
CA PRO A 231 16.35 2.91 29.96
C PRO A 231 15.48 3.67 28.94
N GLN A 232 14.50 3.03 28.31
CA GLN A 232 13.70 3.59 27.20
C GLN A 232 14.54 3.97 25.96
N ASP A 233 15.62 3.24 25.68
CA ASP A 233 16.42 3.40 24.47
C ASP A 233 15.67 2.85 23.25
N ALA A 234 15.04 3.76 22.50
CA ALA A 234 14.31 3.44 21.29
C ALA A 234 15.20 2.92 20.13
N THR A 235 16.54 2.91 20.28
CA THR A 235 17.48 2.47 19.24
C THR A 235 17.18 1.04 18.76
N TYR A 236 16.78 0.13 19.65
CA TYR A 236 16.41 -1.23 19.27
C TYR A 236 15.24 -1.27 18.29
N PHE A 237 14.17 -0.52 18.58
CA PHE A 237 13.00 -0.41 17.71
C PHE A 237 13.32 0.32 16.41
N VAL A 238 14.14 1.38 16.48
CA VAL A 238 14.61 2.11 15.30
C VAL A 238 15.38 1.21 14.35
N CYS A 239 16.42 0.53 14.83
CA CYS A 239 17.23 -0.37 14.02
C CYS A 239 16.37 -1.46 13.38
N GLN A 240 15.48 -2.07 14.16
CA GLN A 240 14.63 -3.15 13.67
C GLN A 240 13.60 -2.67 12.63
N GLN A 241 13.02 -1.49 12.81
CA GLN A 241 12.12 -0.90 11.80
C GLN A 241 12.87 -0.48 10.54
N LEU A 242 14.10 0.01 10.64
CA LEU A 242 14.92 0.31 9.47
C LEU A 242 15.23 -0.95 8.65
N GLU A 243 15.46 -2.10 9.30
CA GLU A 243 15.61 -3.39 8.61
C GLU A 243 14.33 -3.81 7.88
N LEU A 244 13.16 -3.64 8.49
CA LEU A 244 11.87 -3.91 7.87
C LEU A 244 11.63 -3.00 6.66
N ILE A 245 11.89 -1.69 6.80
CA ILE A 245 11.76 -0.72 5.71
C ILE A 245 12.71 -1.07 4.57
N ARG A 246 13.97 -1.40 4.86
CA ARG A 246 14.96 -1.83 3.85
C ARG A 246 14.48 -3.07 3.12
N GLY A 247 14.04 -4.11 3.84
CA GLY A 247 13.51 -5.33 3.25
C GLY A 247 12.31 -5.07 2.34
N ALA A 248 11.41 -4.17 2.73
CA ALA A 248 10.24 -3.83 1.92
C ALA A 248 10.63 -3.06 0.64
N ILE A 249 11.64 -2.18 0.71
CA ILE A 249 12.22 -1.50 -0.45
C ILE A 249 12.91 -2.51 -1.39
N ASP A 250 13.65 -3.48 -0.86
CA ASP A 250 14.31 -4.52 -1.66
C ASP A 250 13.28 -5.39 -2.42
N GLU A 251 12.16 -5.74 -1.77
CA GLU A 251 11.07 -6.47 -2.42
C GLU A 251 10.37 -5.63 -3.51
N LEU A 252 10.23 -4.32 -3.31
CA LEU A 252 9.73 -3.40 -4.32
C LEU A 252 10.68 -3.33 -5.53
N HIS A 253 11.98 -3.16 -5.30
CA HIS A 253 12.97 -3.20 -6.39
C HIS A 253 12.93 -4.53 -7.15
N GLY A 254 12.88 -5.65 -6.43
CA GLY A 254 12.78 -6.98 -7.03
C GLY A 254 11.49 -7.16 -7.85
N TYR A 255 10.38 -6.55 -7.44
CA TYR A 255 9.15 -6.52 -8.23
C TYR A 255 9.31 -5.69 -9.52
N VAL A 256 9.85 -4.47 -9.40
CA VAL A 256 10.05 -3.55 -10.53
C VAL A 256 10.99 -4.18 -11.57
N ASP A 257 12.10 -4.80 -11.13
CA ASP A 257 13.06 -5.45 -12.03
C ASP A 257 12.48 -6.68 -12.73
N ARG A 258 11.62 -7.45 -12.05
CA ARG A 258 10.92 -8.57 -12.67
C ARG A 258 9.93 -8.08 -13.72
N LYS A 259 9.16 -7.04 -13.41
CA LYS A 259 8.22 -6.44 -14.36
C LYS A 259 8.93 -5.83 -15.57
N ARG A 260 10.06 -5.16 -15.37
CA ARG A 260 10.90 -4.65 -16.45
C ARG A 260 11.36 -5.79 -17.36
N ARG A 261 11.88 -6.90 -16.80
CA ARG A 261 12.30 -8.07 -17.57
C ARG A 261 11.16 -8.74 -18.34
N GLU A 262 9.98 -8.85 -17.74
CA GLU A 262 8.77 -9.36 -18.43
C GLU A 262 8.42 -8.48 -19.63
N LEU A 263 8.41 -7.15 -19.46
CA LEU A 263 8.14 -6.19 -20.54
C LEU A 263 9.21 -6.23 -21.63
N ASP A 264 10.49 -6.32 -21.28
CA ASP A 264 11.58 -6.41 -22.25
C ASP A 264 11.52 -7.72 -23.04
N THR A 265 11.18 -8.83 -22.37
CA THR A 265 10.94 -10.13 -23.02
C THR A 265 9.76 -10.01 -23.99
N MET A 266 8.64 -9.44 -23.55
CA MET A 266 7.46 -9.21 -24.40
C MET A 266 7.79 -8.36 -25.64
N ARG A 267 8.53 -7.27 -25.47
CA ARG A 267 9.01 -6.42 -26.58
C ARG A 267 9.94 -7.18 -27.53
N SER A 268 10.83 -8.01 -27.00
CA SER A 268 11.73 -8.82 -27.82
C SER A 268 10.99 -9.84 -28.68
N LEU A 269 9.89 -10.43 -28.17
CA LEU A 269 9.05 -11.37 -28.92
C LEU A 269 8.34 -10.68 -30.08
N VAL A 270 7.78 -9.49 -29.82
CA VAL A 270 7.13 -8.66 -30.84
C VAL A 270 8.15 -8.26 -31.92
N ARG A 271 9.35 -7.82 -31.55
CA ARG A 271 10.40 -7.41 -32.51
C ARG A 271 11.04 -8.53 -33.35
N ARG A 272 10.83 -9.81 -33.00
CA ARG A 272 11.35 -10.97 -33.77
C ARG A 272 10.48 -11.37 -34.97
N ARG A 273 9.36 -10.69 -35.18
CA ARG A 273 8.41 -10.96 -36.25
C ARG A 273 8.64 -9.98 -37.40
N ASP A 274 9.40 -10.43 -38.40
CA ASP A 274 9.69 -9.64 -39.62
C ASP A 274 8.44 -9.44 -40.51
N ASP A 275 7.38 -10.22 -40.28
CA ASP A 275 6.09 -10.13 -40.97
C ASP A 275 5.21 -8.98 -40.47
N LEU A 276 5.62 -8.30 -39.40
CA LEU A 276 4.85 -7.24 -38.76
C LEU A 276 5.52 -5.88 -38.98
N ASN A 277 4.71 -4.90 -39.34
CA ASN A 277 5.18 -3.52 -39.49
C ASN A 277 5.21 -2.79 -38.13
N ASN A 278 5.97 -1.69 -38.04
CA ASN A 278 6.16 -0.94 -36.78
C ASN A 278 4.85 -0.52 -36.08
N ARG A 279 3.80 -0.18 -36.83
CA ARG A 279 2.49 0.21 -36.26
C ARG A 279 1.73 -0.98 -35.67
N GLN A 280 1.82 -2.16 -36.30
CA GLN A 280 1.30 -3.41 -35.74
C GLN A 280 2.09 -3.83 -34.50
N LEU A 281 3.42 -3.69 -34.50
CA LEU A 281 4.26 -3.98 -33.35
C LEU A 281 3.89 -3.11 -32.14
N VAL A 282 3.67 -1.80 -32.36
CA VAL A 282 3.24 -0.88 -31.29
C VAL A 282 1.84 -1.24 -30.77
N LEU A 283 0.91 -1.61 -31.66
CA LEU A 283 -0.41 -2.07 -31.23
C LEU A 283 -0.32 -3.35 -30.40
N LEU A 284 0.52 -4.31 -30.80
CA LEU A 284 0.68 -5.58 -30.07
C LEU A 284 1.40 -5.40 -28.73
N ASP A 285 2.39 -4.50 -28.64
CA ASP A 285 3.00 -4.10 -27.36
C ASP A 285 1.94 -3.53 -26.41
N HIS A 286 1.03 -2.68 -26.91
CA HIS A 286 -0.10 -2.18 -26.12
C HIS A 286 -1.10 -3.30 -25.76
N ALA A 287 -1.43 -4.19 -26.70
CA ALA A 287 -2.34 -5.32 -26.48
C ALA A 287 -1.83 -6.33 -25.43
N LEU A 288 -0.51 -6.53 -25.35
CA LEU A 288 0.10 -7.38 -24.33
C LEU A 288 -0.03 -6.80 -22.92
N ARG A 289 -0.04 -5.47 -22.78
CA ARG A 289 -0.23 -4.78 -21.49
C ARG A 289 -1.70 -4.62 -21.12
N HIS A 290 -2.57 -4.56 -22.14
CA HIS A 290 -4.01 -4.36 -21.99
C HIS A 290 -4.77 -5.47 -22.74
N PRO A 291 -4.91 -6.67 -22.15
CA PRO A 291 -5.59 -7.80 -22.80
C PRO A 291 -7.04 -7.52 -23.19
N ASP A 292 -7.71 -6.64 -22.45
CA ASP A 292 -9.10 -6.24 -22.70
C ASP A 292 -9.25 -5.03 -23.64
N ALA A 293 -8.13 -4.53 -24.18
CA ALA A 293 -8.15 -3.39 -25.09
C ALA A 293 -8.99 -3.68 -26.33
N VAL A 294 -9.74 -2.67 -26.76
CA VAL A 294 -10.57 -2.72 -27.96
C VAL A 294 -10.05 -1.70 -28.96
N TYR A 295 -9.70 -2.18 -30.15
CA TYR A 295 -9.23 -1.35 -31.25
C TYR A 295 -10.31 -1.22 -32.32
N THR A 296 -10.42 -0.05 -32.92
CA THR A 296 -11.22 0.23 -34.11
C THR A 296 -10.34 0.79 -35.23
N HIS A 297 -10.85 0.79 -36.46
CA HIS A 297 -10.14 1.42 -37.60
C HIS A 297 -9.78 2.87 -37.30
N GLU A 298 -10.71 3.64 -36.72
CA GLU A 298 -10.51 5.04 -36.40
C GLU A 298 -9.49 5.23 -35.27
N SER A 299 -9.54 4.41 -34.22
CA SER A 299 -8.58 4.50 -33.11
C SER A 299 -7.15 4.23 -33.59
N HIS A 300 -6.95 3.23 -34.45
CA HIS A 300 -5.63 2.87 -34.95
C HIS A 300 -5.13 3.88 -35.99
N ALA A 301 -6.01 4.35 -36.88
CA ALA A 301 -5.70 5.40 -37.84
C ALA A 301 -5.23 6.70 -37.15
N ASN A 302 -5.95 7.12 -36.10
CA ASN A 302 -5.63 8.32 -35.35
C ASN A 302 -4.30 8.19 -34.58
N SER A 303 -4.10 7.07 -33.89
CA SER A 303 -2.88 6.85 -33.09
C SER A 303 -1.60 6.82 -33.92
N HIS A 304 -1.68 6.39 -35.19
CA HIS A 304 -0.51 6.29 -36.07
C HIS A 304 -0.50 7.30 -37.22
N ARG A 305 -1.48 8.22 -37.28
CA ARG A 305 -1.65 9.24 -38.33
C ARG A 305 -1.62 8.65 -39.74
N ILE A 306 -2.42 7.60 -39.96
CA ILE A 306 -2.54 6.89 -41.24
C ILE A 306 -3.99 6.94 -41.75
N SER A 307 -4.20 6.56 -43.02
CA SER A 307 -5.55 6.44 -43.56
C SER A 307 -6.34 5.30 -42.88
N ILE A 308 -7.67 5.42 -42.84
CA ILE A 308 -8.57 4.36 -42.33
C ILE A 308 -8.35 3.05 -43.09
N MET A 309 -8.07 3.11 -44.40
CA MET A 309 -7.81 1.94 -45.22
C MET A 309 -6.51 1.23 -44.82
N ALA A 310 -5.44 1.98 -44.54
CA ALA A 310 -4.19 1.41 -44.02
C ALA A 310 -4.41 0.76 -42.65
N ALA A 311 -5.10 1.46 -41.74
CA ALA A 311 -5.42 0.93 -40.41
C ALA A 311 -6.28 -0.34 -40.46
N ARG A 312 -7.22 -0.39 -41.40
CA ARG A 312 -8.02 -1.60 -41.66
C ARG A 312 -7.14 -2.77 -42.11
N ASN A 313 -6.24 -2.53 -43.06
CA ASN A 313 -5.34 -3.58 -43.56
C ASN A 313 -4.44 -4.13 -42.44
N ASP A 314 -3.92 -3.26 -41.57
CA ASP A 314 -3.10 -3.69 -40.42
C ASP A 314 -3.88 -4.58 -39.46
N LEU A 315 -5.08 -4.15 -39.06
CA LEU A 315 -5.91 -4.90 -38.13
C LEU A 315 -6.41 -6.20 -38.74
N GLN A 316 -6.75 -6.21 -40.04
CA GLN A 316 -7.13 -7.44 -40.74
C GLN A 316 -5.95 -8.42 -40.89
N SER A 317 -4.74 -7.92 -41.14
CA SER A 317 -3.52 -8.74 -41.17
C SER A 317 -3.27 -9.39 -39.80
N LEU A 318 -3.44 -8.65 -38.70
CA LEU A 318 -3.32 -9.19 -37.34
C LEU A 318 -4.41 -10.22 -36.99
N VAL A 319 -5.61 -10.08 -37.57
CA VAL A 319 -6.66 -11.11 -37.46
C VAL A 319 -6.30 -12.36 -38.26
N ALA A 320 -5.76 -12.18 -39.48
CA ALA A 320 -5.34 -13.29 -40.33
C ALA A 320 -4.21 -14.13 -39.68
N THR A 321 -3.28 -13.47 -38.99
CA THR A 321 -2.21 -14.14 -38.21
C THR A 321 -2.68 -14.66 -36.85
N LYS A 322 -3.98 -14.55 -36.54
CA LYS A 322 -4.61 -15.00 -35.29
C LYS A 322 -4.02 -14.34 -34.03
N LEU A 323 -3.54 -13.10 -34.16
CA LEU A 323 -3.08 -12.27 -33.05
C LEU A 323 -4.20 -11.38 -32.50
N LEU A 324 -5.15 -10.99 -33.35
CA LEU A 324 -6.40 -10.33 -32.94
C LEU A 324 -7.62 -11.17 -33.33
N SER A 325 -8.72 -10.93 -32.62
CA SER A 325 -10.06 -11.39 -32.98
C SER A 325 -10.91 -10.21 -33.45
N GLN A 326 -11.78 -10.44 -34.43
CA GLN A 326 -12.71 -9.43 -34.93
C GLN A 326 -14.12 -9.68 -34.40
N GLY A 327 -14.79 -8.62 -33.97
CA GLY A 327 -16.22 -8.63 -33.62
C GLY A 327 -16.92 -7.37 -34.12
N LYS A 328 -18.20 -7.23 -33.75
CA LYS A 328 -18.99 -6.01 -33.98
C LYS A 328 -19.46 -5.42 -32.67
N ARG A 329 -19.47 -4.08 -32.58
CA ARG A 329 -20.15 -3.32 -31.52
C ARG A 329 -21.01 -2.27 -32.20
N GLY A 330 -22.33 -2.51 -32.23
CA GLY A 330 -23.25 -1.76 -33.07
C GLY A 330 -22.89 -1.91 -34.57
N LYS A 331 -22.78 -0.79 -35.28
CA LYS A 331 -22.39 -0.76 -36.72
C LYS A 331 -20.87 -0.81 -36.95
N LYS A 332 -20.04 -0.78 -35.91
CA LYS A 332 -18.58 -0.71 -36.01
C LYS A 332 -17.91 -2.07 -35.85
N PHE A 333 -16.83 -2.28 -36.60
CA PHE A 333 -15.92 -3.40 -36.34
C PHE A 333 -15.00 -3.06 -35.17
N VAL A 334 -14.82 -4.04 -34.29
CA VAL A 334 -13.95 -3.95 -33.13
C VAL A 334 -12.99 -5.13 -33.13
N TYR A 335 -11.75 -4.88 -32.72
CA TYR A 335 -10.67 -5.85 -32.69
C TYR A 335 -10.17 -6.01 -31.26
N ARG A 336 -9.99 -7.25 -30.81
CA ARG A 336 -9.53 -7.57 -29.45
C ARG A 336 -8.35 -8.52 -29.48
N PRO A 337 -7.38 -8.38 -28.55
CA PRO A 337 -6.32 -9.36 -28.36
C PRO A 337 -6.90 -10.77 -28.21
N VAL A 338 -6.28 -11.77 -28.83
CA VAL A 338 -6.67 -13.16 -28.58
C VAL A 338 -6.24 -13.61 -27.17
N PRO A 339 -6.94 -14.56 -26.53
CA PRO A 339 -6.48 -15.15 -25.28
C PRO A 339 -5.07 -15.73 -25.44
N LYS A 340 -4.22 -15.55 -24.42
CA LYS A 340 -2.81 -16.00 -24.44
C LYS A 340 -2.00 -15.47 -25.64
N LEU A 341 -2.24 -14.21 -26.05
CA LEU A 341 -1.49 -13.53 -27.12
C LEU A 341 0.03 -13.70 -27.00
N GLU A 342 0.57 -13.67 -25.79
CA GLU A 342 1.99 -13.92 -25.49
C GLU A 342 2.50 -15.26 -26.03
N ALA A 343 1.70 -16.33 -25.97
CA ALA A 343 2.09 -17.66 -26.43
C ALA A 343 2.09 -17.74 -27.95
N LYS A 344 1.19 -16.98 -28.60
CA LYS A 344 1.12 -16.87 -30.07
C LYS A 344 2.27 -16.07 -30.67
N LEU A 345 2.89 -15.16 -29.90
CA LEU A 345 4.05 -14.36 -30.30
C LEU A 345 5.39 -15.06 -30.03
N LYS A 346 5.40 -16.19 -29.31
CA LYS A 346 6.57 -17.06 -29.10
C LYS A 346 6.79 -18.06 -30.25
N LEU A 347 5.82 -18.20 -31.14
CA LEU A 347 5.81 -19.05 -32.35
C LEU A 347 5.98 -18.17 -33.60
#